data_AF-A0A523RV08-F1
#
_entry.id   AF-A0A523RV08-F1
#
_cell.length_a   1.000
_cell.length_b   1.000
_cell.length_c   1.000
_cell.angle_alpha   90.00
_cell.angle_beta   90.00
_cell.angle_gamma   90.00
#
_symmetry.space_group_name_H-M   'P 1'
#
loop_
_entity.id
_entity.type
_entity.pdbx_description
1 polymer ?
#
loop_
_entity_poly.entity_id
_entity_poly.type
_entity_poly.pdbx_seq_one_letter_code
_entity_poly.pdbx_strand_id
1 'polypeptide(L)'
;MSQEGPGDLDRVFKALGNETRRRILRFLAQRAHYPYELSTMLGLTPRGVFKHLESLQKAGLVEREHGESDLGPDRVYYRLNVRFGLSTTILPDSFVVRLTRHGRTGRIVIPQGFVIPEARPDVAAVRRLLRELGKVNRRLSDLDEERMRFASLRGKIIRQIEIIMDEAQWDEESCQKVRTLLDPVRQQMDESIEEEAWTSTAQEALQLFERMFSSQAQQLKKKKSSQEKEEEFVVDLEK
;
A
#
# COMPACT_ATOMS: atom_id res chain seq x y z
N MET A 1 -22.77 -5.01 -13.71
CA MET A 1 -21.53 -5.81 -13.78
C MET A 1 -20.39 -4.90 -14.18
N SER A 2 -19.67 -4.33 -13.20
CA SER A 2 -18.36 -3.70 -13.42
C SER A 2 -17.54 -3.93 -12.16
N GLN A 3 -16.71 -4.97 -12.21
CA GLN A 3 -15.61 -5.14 -11.28
C GLN A 3 -14.51 -4.18 -11.70
N GLU A 4 -14.55 -2.94 -11.23
CA GLU A 4 -13.37 -2.09 -11.29
C GLU A 4 -13.18 -1.53 -9.90
N GLY A 5 -12.15 -2.04 -9.21
CA GLY A 5 -11.54 -1.33 -8.11
C GLY A 5 -11.05 0.06 -8.57
N PRO A 6 -10.37 0.84 -7.71
CA PRO A 6 -9.88 2.16 -8.12
C PRO A 6 -9.18 2.06 -9.48
N GLY A 7 -9.78 2.68 -10.50
CA GLY A 7 -9.27 2.59 -11.86
C GLY A 7 -7.90 3.22 -11.87
N ASP A 8 -6.85 2.45 -12.13
CA ASP A 8 -5.45 2.87 -12.17
C ASP A 8 -5.00 3.66 -10.90
N LEU A 9 -4.15 3.07 -10.05
CA LEU A 9 -3.66 3.70 -8.82
C LEU A 9 -3.14 5.13 -9.05
N ASP A 10 -2.54 5.39 -10.22
CA ASP A 10 -2.03 6.72 -10.59
C ASP A 10 -3.17 7.74 -10.74
N ARG A 11 -4.33 7.33 -11.27
CA ARG A 11 -5.49 8.21 -11.35
C ARG A 11 -6.04 8.53 -9.96
N VAL A 12 -6.04 7.57 -9.06
CA VAL A 12 -6.42 7.81 -7.66
C VAL A 12 -5.45 8.77 -7.00
N PHE A 13 -4.15 8.57 -7.13
CA PHE A 13 -3.15 9.50 -6.60
C PHE A 13 -3.32 10.91 -7.18
N LYS A 14 -3.50 11.02 -8.50
CA LYS A 14 -3.73 12.29 -9.18
C LYS A 14 -5.00 12.97 -8.69
N ALA A 15 -6.08 12.21 -8.47
CA ALA A 15 -7.32 12.72 -7.92
C ALA A 15 -7.15 13.18 -6.47
N LEU A 16 -6.55 12.35 -5.61
CA LEU A 16 -6.37 12.67 -4.19
C LEU A 16 -5.31 13.74 -3.93
N GLY A 17 -4.40 14.01 -4.87
CA GLY A 17 -3.36 15.04 -4.73
C GLY A 17 -3.89 16.47 -4.56
N ASN A 18 -5.15 16.74 -4.97
CA ASN A 18 -5.75 18.07 -4.82
C ASN A 18 -6.62 18.17 -3.55
N GLU A 19 -6.39 19.21 -2.76
CA GLU A 19 -7.08 19.43 -1.49
C GLU A 19 -8.60 19.60 -1.66
N THR A 20 -9.05 20.37 -2.65
CA THR A 20 -10.47 20.57 -2.92
C THR A 20 -11.18 19.26 -3.20
N ARG A 21 -10.56 18.36 -3.99
CA ARG A 21 -11.11 17.01 -4.24
C ARG A 21 -11.20 16.20 -2.95
N ARG A 22 -10.21 16.27 -2.06
CA ARG A 22 -10.29 15.63 -0.73
C ARG A 22 -11.41 16.23 0.12
N ARG A 23 -11.64 17.54 0.07
CA ARG A 23 -12.76 18.20 0.79
C ARG A 23 -14.12 17.78 0.22
N ILE A 24 -14.26 17.67 -1.10
CA ILE A 24 -15.47 17.12 -1.74
C ILE A 24 -15.74 15.70 -1.23
N LEU A 25 -14.73 14.82 -1.22
CA LEU A 25 -14.88 13.46 -0.72
C LEU A 25 -15.30 13.41 0.76
N ARG A 26 -14.84 14.36 1.60
CA ARG A 26 -15.29 14.46 3.01
C ARG A 26 -16.79 14.77 3.14
N PHE A 27 -17.33 15.61 2.26
CA PHE A 27 -18.77 15.87 2.22
C PHE A 27 -19.53 14.65 1.71
N LEU A 28 -19.06 14.05 0.61
CA LEU A 28 -19.68 12.85 0.01
C LEU A 28 -19.63 11.61 0.91
N ALA A 29 -18.72 11.56 1.88
CA ALA A 29 -18.66 10.51 2.90
C ALA A 29 -19.81 10.59 3.93
N GLN A 30 -20.43 11.75 4.08
CA GLN A 30 -21.54 11.96 5.02
C GLN A 30 -22.89 11.65 4.35
N ARG A 31 -23.09 12.16 3.13
CA ARG A 31 -24.26 11.89 2.29
C ARG A 31 -23.99 12.25 0.84
N ALA A 32 -24.88 11.83 -0.05
CA ALA A 32 -24.87 12.31 -1.43
C ALA A 32 -25.14 13.83 -1.48
N HIS A 33 -24.46 14.52 -2.40
CA HIS A 33 -24.60 15.96 -2.60
C HIS A 33 -24.75 16.30 -4.08
N TYR A 34 -25.54 17.32 -4.39
CA TYR A 34 -25.60 17.88 -5.75
C TYR A 34 -24.55 19.00 -5.92
N PRO A 35 -24.06 19.27 -7.15
CA PRO A 35 -22.92 20.17 -7.38
C PRO A 35 -23.06 21.58 -6.79
N TYR A 36 -24.28 22.13 -6.76
CA TYR A 36 -24.51 23.46 -6.22
C TYR A 36 -24.33 23.52 -4.70
N GLU A 37 -24.76 22.51 -3.93
CA GLU A 37 -24.48 22.48 -2.47
C GLU A 37 -22.98 22.49 -2.21
N LEU A 38 -22.23 21.66 -2.94
CA LEU A 38 -20.77 21.61 -2.86
C LEU A 38 -20.14 22.95 -3.21
N SER A 39 -20.68 23.66 -4.20
CA SER A 39 -20.20 24.99 -4.61
C SER A 39 -20.35 26.02 -3.49
N THR A 40 -21.51 26.03 -2.82
CA THR A 40 -21.78 26.93 -1.69
C THR A 40 -20.93 26.57 -0.47
N MET A 41 -20.85 25.29 -0.11
CA MET A 41 -20.06 24.84 1.05
C MET A 41 -18.56 25.05 0.88
N LEU A 42 -18.04 24.99 -0.35
CA LEU A 42 -16.62 25.15 -0.65
C LEU A 42 -16.24 26.58 -1.07
N GLY A 43 -17.21 27.46 -1.30
CA GLY A 43 -16.96 28.81 -1.83
C GLY A 43 -16.37 28.79 -3.25
N LEU A 44 -16.80 27.84 -4.08
CA LEU A 44 -16.29 27.63 -5.44
C LEU A 44 -17.34 27.92 -6.50
N THR A 45 -16.90 28.20 -7.72
CA THR A 45 -17.84 28.30 -8.84
C THR A 45 -18.43 26.91 -9.18
N PRO A 46 -19.70 26.84 -9.64
CA PRO A 46 -20.31 25.57 -10.05
C PRO A 46 -19.49 24.83 -11.10
N ARG A 47 -18.90 25.56 -12.06
CA ARG A 47 -18.01 24.99 -13.09
C ARG A 47 -16.74 24.38 -12.50
N GLY A 48 -16.16 25.01 -11.47
CA GLY A 48 -15.00 24.50 -10.75
C GLY A 48 -15.31 23.18 -10.04
N VAL A 49 -16.44 23.13 -9.32
CA VAL A 49 -16.91 21.90 -8.66
C VAL A 49 -17.16 20.78 -9.67
N PHE A 50 -17.79 21.08 -10.80
CA PHE A 50 -18.05 20.07 -11.84
C PHE A 50 -16.76 19.44 -12.37
N LYS A 51 -15.72 20.24 -12.64
CA LYS A 51 -14.39 19.74 -13.06
C LYS A 51 -13.74 18.83 -12.01
N HIS A 52 -13.91 19.15 -10.73
CA HIS A 52 -13.42 18.30 -9.64
C HIS A 52 -14.19 16.98 -9.57
N LEU A 53 -15.52 17.01 -9.67
CA LEU A 53 -16.37 15.82 -9.67
C LEU A 53 -16.08 14.91 -10.88
N GLU A 54 -15.87 15.47 -12.07
CA GLU A 54 -15.46 14.68 -13.24
C GLU A 54 -14.11 13.98 -13.01
N SER A 55 -13.15 14.67 -12.40
CA SER A 55 -11.84 14.09 -12.09
C SER A 55 -11.96 12.95 -11.07
N LEU A 56 -12.80 13.12 -10.06
CA LEU A 56 -13.10 12.08 -9.06
C LEU A 56 -13.84 10.89 -9.68
N GLN A 57 -14.77 11.15 -10.60
CA GLN A 57 -15.54 10.12 -11.31
C GLN A 57 -14.64 9.32 -12.25
N LYS A 58 -13.72 9.98 -12.98
CA LYS A 58 -12.71 9.33 -13.84
C LYS A 58 -11.73 8.46 -13.06
N ALA A 59 -11.50 8.76 -11.78
CA ALA A 59 -10.70 7.95 -10.86
C ALA A 59 -11.53 6.84 -10.16
N GLY A 60 -12.82 6.71 -10.48
CA GLY A 60 -13.73 5.73 -9.89
C GLY A 60 -14.14 6.02 -8.44
N LEU A 61 -13.79 7.17 -7.87
CA LEU A 61 -14.03 7.46 -6.44
C LEU A 61 -15.48 7.86 -6.14
N VAL A 62 -16.17 8.43 -7.13
CA VAL A 62 -17.55 8.89 -7.02
C VAL A 62 -18.36 8.43 -8.23
N GLU A 63 -19.67 8.28 -8.04
CA GLU A 63 -20.60 8.05 -9.14
C GLU A 63 -21.81 8.98 -9.07
N ARG A 64 -22.51 9.10 -10.19
CA ARG A 64 -23.73 9.89 -10.32
C ARG A 64 -24.92 9.05 -9.88
N GLU A 65 -25.84 9.69 -9.18
CA GLU A 65 -27.12 9.12 -8.76
C GLU A 65 -28.23 10.09 -9.16
N HIS A 66 -29.24 9.59 -9.86
CA HIS A 66 -30.41 10.39 -10.22
C HIS A 66 -31.34 10.44 -9.01
N GLY A 67 -31.66 11.64 -8.55
CA GLY A 67 -32.67 11.85 -7.51
C GLY A 67 -33.92 12.48 -8.12
N GLU A 68 -35.07 11.91 -7.80
CA GLU A 68 -36.38 12.53 -8.06
C GLU A 68 -36.47 13.86 -7.29
N SER A 69 -37.10 14.85 -7.90
CA SER A 69 -37.30 16.18 -7.32
C SER A 69 -38.78 16.51 -7.28
N ASP A 70 -39.33 16.73 -6.08
CA ASP A 70 -40.77 16.99 -5.88
C ASP A 70 -41.26 18.32 -6.53
N LEU A 71 -40.35 19.27 -6.78
CA LEU A 71 -40.67 20.65 -7.17
C LEU A 71 -39.76 21.21 -8.30
N GLY A 72 -39.27 20.35 -9.20
CA GLY A 72 -38.38 20.80 -10.29
C GLY A 72 -37.74 19.66 -11.09
N PRO A 73 -36.83 19.99 -12.03
CA PRO A 73 -36.16 18.97 -12.84
C PRO A 73 -35.30 18.04 -11.99
N ASP A 74 -35.16 16.79 -12.45
CA ASP A 74 -34.35 15.75 -11.81
C ASP A 74 -32.96 16.27 -11.43
N ARG A 75 -32.57 15.99 -10.19
CA ARG A 75 -31.27 16.42 -9.67
C ARG A 75 -30.26 15.30 -9.81
N VAL A 76 -29.10 15.63 -10.35
CA VAL A 76 -27.95 14.73 -10.37
C VAL A 76 -27.17 14.91 -9.08
N TYR A 77 -27.20 13.88 -8.23
CA TYR A 77 -26.38 13.77 -7.04
C TYR A 77 -25.10 13.02 -7.34
N TYR A 78 -24.09 13.25 -6.50
CA TYR A 78 -22.87 12.46 -6.49
C TYR A 78 -22.76 11.76 -5.14
N ARG A 79 -22.29 10.51 -5.16
CA ARG A 79 -21.97 9.75 -3.95
C ARG A 79 -20.66 8.99 -4.07
N LEU A 80 -20.06 8.61 -2.95
CA LEU A 80 -18.91 7.72 -2.94
C LEU A 80 -19.30 6.34 -3.51
N ASN A 81 -18.43 5.78 -4.34
CA ASN A 81 -18.62 4.46 -4.98
C ASN A 81 -17.56 3.42 -4.58
N VAL A 82 -16.69 3.74 -3.61
CA VAL A 82 -15.52 2.92 -3.31
C VAL A 82 -15.39 2.64 -1.83
N ARG A 83 -14.84 1.45 -1.52
CA ARG A 83 -14.49 0.98 -0.18
C ARG A 83 -13.11 0.36 -0.20
N PHE A 84 -12.08 1.20 -0.14
CA PHE A 84 -10.70 0.76 0.01
C PHE A 84 -9.95 1.66 0.99
N GLY A 85 -8.97 1.07 1.67
CA GLY A 85 -7.91 1.79 2.36
C GLY A 85 -6.72 1.96 1.43
N LEU A 86 -6.14 3.16 1.40
CA LEU A 86 -4.86 3.43 0.76
C LEU A 86 -3.90 3.88 1.84
N SER A 87 -2.76 3.22 1.95
CA SER A 87 -1.74 3.57 2.93
C SER A 87 -0.37 3.60 2.29
N THR A 88 0.39 4.65 2.59
CA THR A 88 1.76 4.83 2.07
C THR A 88 2.72 4.91 3.25
N THR A 89 3.85 4.22 3.14
CA THR A 89 4.93 4.26 4.11
C THR A 89 6.20 4.73 3.39
N ILE A 90 6.83 5.79 3.90
CA ILE A 90 8.04 6.41 3.33
C ILE A 90 9.07 6.52 4.44
N LEU A 91 10.15 5.76 4.33
CA LEU A 91 11.29 5.68 5.24
C LEU A 91 12.58 5.56 4.40
N PRO A 92 13.78 5.85 4.95
CA PRO A 92 15.04 5.79 4.19
C PRO A 92 15.26 4.48 3.42
N ASP A 93 14.92 3.34 4.03
CA ASP A 93 15.07 2.00 3.43
C ASP A 93 13.71 1.37 3.03
N SER A 94 12.63 2.16 2.95
CA SER A 94 11.31 1.60 2.67
C SER A 94 10.37 2.59 2.00
N PHE A 95 9.94 2.26 0.79
CA PHE A 95 8.80 2.88 0.13
C PHE A 95 7.74 1.83 -0.18
N VAL A 96 6.55 1.97 0.39
CA VAL A 96 5.48 0.98 0.22
C VAL A 96 4.14 1.68 0.03
N VAL A 97 3.42 1.29 -1.01
CA VAL A 97 2.02 1.66 -1.23
C VAL A 97 1.16 0.40 -1.05
N ARG A 98 0.16 0.47 -0.17
CA ARG A 98 -0.77 -0.62 0.11
C ARG A 98 -2.20 -0.20 -0.20
N LEU A 99 -2.90 -1.02 -0.98
CA LEU A 99 -4.30 -0.89 -1.29
C LEU A 99 -5.08 -2.04 -0.63
N THR A 100 -5.85 -1.74 0.41
CA THR A 100 -6.67 -2.73 1.13
C THR A 100 -8.11 -2.60 0.68
N ARG A 101 -8.63 -3.59 -0.06
CA ARG A 101 -10.04 -3.61 -0.46
C ARG A 101 -10.88 -4.21 0.64
N HIS A 102 -11.96 -3.54 1.02
CA HIS A 102 -12.91 -4.11 1.97
C HIS A 102 -14.04 -4.79 1.19
N GLY A 103 -14.32 -6.06 1.51
CA GLY A 103 -15.39 -6.84 0.90
C GLY A 103 -16.75 -6.16 1.02
N ARG A 104 -17.67 -6.47 0.10
CA ARG A 104 -19.04 -5.91 0.07
C ARG A 104 -19.94 -6.37 1.22
N THR A 105 -19.43 -7.16 2.16
CA THR A 105 -20.23 -7.68 3.27
C THR A 105 -20.68 -6.51 4.13
N GLY A 106 -21.99 -6.26 4.19
CA GLY A 106 -22.59 -5.22 5.04
C GLY A 106 -22.47 -5.50 6.54
N ARG A 107 -21.63 -6.46 6.95
CA ARG A 107 -21.39 -6.84 8.34
C ARG A 107 -20.12 -6.16 8.81
N ILE A 108 -20.25 -5.28 9.80
CA ILE A 108 -19.11 -4.70 10.50
C ILE A 108 -18.60 -5.77 11.48
N VAL A 109 -17.33 -6.15 11.34
CA VAL A 109 -16.64 -6.95 12.35
C VAL A 109 -16.20 -5.98 13.44
N ILE A 110 -16.77 -6.11 14.64
CA ILE A 110 -16.38 -5.29 15.79
C ILE A 110 -15.26 -6.03 16.53
N PRO A 111 -14.05 -5.45 16.65
CA PRO A 111 -12.97 -6.08 17.39
C PRO A 111 -13.35 -6.29 18.86
N GLN A 112 -12.78 -7.34 19.46
CA GLN A 112 -13.00 -7.64 20.88
C GLN A 112 -12.65 -6.42 21.76
N GLY A 113 -13.51 -6.13 22.73
CA GLY A 113 -13.35 -5.00 23.65
C GLY A 113 -13.92 -3.66 23.15
N PHE A 114 -14.51 -3.63 21.96
CA PHE A 114 -15.20 -2.46 21.41
C PHE A 114 -16.70 -2.72 21.29
N VAL A 115 -17.48 -1.64 21.39
CA VAL A 115 -18.93 -1.65 21.19
C VAL A 115 -19.33 -0.42 20.39
N ILE A 116 -20.50 -0.48 19.74
CA ILE A 116 -21.16 0.68 19.16
C ILE A 116 -22.31 1.04 20.11
N PRO A 117 -22.18 2.07 20.96
CA PRO A 117 -23.26 2.49 21.86
C PRO A 117 -24.51 2.88 21.08
N GLU A 118 -25.69 2.66 21.66
CA GLU A 118 -26.95 3.12 21.08
C GLU A 118 -27.01 4.64 20.97
N ALA A 119 -27.51 5.13 19.84
CA ALA A 119 -27.76 6.54 19.62
C ALA A 119 -29.06 6.96 20.33
N ARG A 120 -28.97 7.96 21.21
CA ARG A 120 -30.12 8.60 21.87
C ARG A 120 -29.90 10.13 21.91
N PRO A 121 -30.97 10.94 21.84
CA PRO A 121 -30.86 12.40 21.84
C PRO A 121 -30.63 12.94 23.25
N ASP A 122 -29.59 12.45 23.94
CA ASP A 122 -29.23 12.88 25.30
C ASP A 122 -27.70 12.98 25.48
N VAL A 123 -27.27 13.80 26.45
CA VAL A 123 -25.86 14.08 26.70
C VAL A 123 -25.11 12.85 27.20
N ALA A 124 -25.76 11.94 27.92
CA ALA A 124 -25.12 10.74 28.45
C ALA A 124 -24.80 9.74 27.32
N ALA A 125 -25.70 9.57 26.35
CA ALA A 125 -25.48 8.77 25.16
C ALA A 125 -24.35 9.35 24.29
N VAL A 126 -24.35 10.67 24.04
CA VAL A 126 -23.25 11.35 23.33
C VAL A 126 -21.92 11.16 24.05
N ARG A 127 -21.89 11.29 25.39
CA ARG A 127 -20.68 11.06 26.18
C ARG A 127 -20.15 9.62 26.05
N ARG A 128 -21.03 8.62 25.98
CA ARG A 128 -20.64 7.21 25.77
C ARG A 128 -20.05 7.02 24.36
N LEU A 129 -20.69 7.58 23.33
CA LEU A 129 -20.19 7.54 21.95
C LEU A 129 -18.81 8.18 21.83
N LEU A 130 -18.61 9.37 22.39
CA LEU A 130 -17.32 10.07 22.37
C LEU A 130 -16.23 9.29 23.12
N ARG A 131 -16.59 8.60 24.22
CA ARG A 131 -15.65 7.74 24.95
C ARG A 131 -15.21 6.55 24.12
N GLU A 132 -16.14 5.83 23.49
CA GLU A 132 -15.80 4.71 22.62
C GLU A 132 -15.01 5.16 21.39
N LEU A 133 -15.38 6.28 20.76
CA LEU A 133 -14.61 6.88 19.67
C LEU A 133 -13.17 7.22 20.11
N GLY A 134 -12.99 7.77 21.31
CA GLY A 134 -11.68 8.04 21.88
C GLY A 134 -10.83 6.77 22.06
N LYS A 135 -11.44 5.66 22.48
CA LYS A 135 -10.74 4.36 22.57
C LYS A 135 -10.32 3.85 21.20
N VAL A 136 -11.21 3.92 20.20
CA VAL A 136 -10.92 3.50 18.82
C VAL A 136 -9.76 4.31 18.25
N ASN A 137 -9.79 5.64 18.39
CA ASN A 137 -8.73 6.52 17.89
C ASN A 137 -7.38 6.22 18.53
N ARG A 138 -7.33 5.97 19.85
CA ARG A 138 -6.09 5.56 20.52
C ARG A 138 -5.57 4.23 19.98
N ARG A 139 -6.45 3.23 19.86
CA ARG A 139 -6.04 1.91 19.35
C ARG A 139 -5.52 2.00 17.91
N LEU A 140 -6.13 2.82 17.06
CA LEU A 140 -5.62 3.09 15.71
C LEU A 140 -4.23 3.73 15.74
N SER A 141 -4.03 4.73 16.60
CA SER A 141 -2.71 5.38 16.78
C SER A 141 -1.64 4.38 17.23
N ASP A 142 -1.94 3.54 18.22
CA ASP A 142 -1.01 2.54 18.74
C ASP A 142 -0.60 1.54 17.65
N LEU A 143 -1.57 1.10 16.84
CA LEU A 143 -1.34 0.19 15.72
C LEU A 143 -0.53 0.84 14.61
N ASP A 144 -0.77 2.12 14.30
CA ASP A 144 0.01 2.85 13.30
C ASP A 144 1.47 3.02 13.75
N GLU A 145 1.70 3.33 15.02
CA GLU A 145 3.06 3.39 15.59
C GLU A 145 3.77 2.03 15.52
N GLU A 146 3.08 0.95 15.91
CA GLU A 146 3.60 -0.40 15.83
C GLU A 146 3.92 -0.81 14.39
N ARG A 147 3.02 -0.51 13.46
CA ARG A 147 3.22 -0.71 12.03
C ARG A 147 4.45 0.04 11.52
N MET A 148 4.67 1.28 11.95
CA MET A 148 5.87 2.05 11.58
C MET A 148 7.15 1.41 12.12
N ARG A 149 7.14 0.87 13.35
CA ARG A 149 8.29 0.13 13.91
C ARG A 149 8.64 -1.09 13.06
N PHE A 150 7.66 -1.90 12.69
CA PHE A 150 7.88 -3.06 11.83
C PHE A 150 8.30 -2.68 10.40
N ALA A 151 7.72 -1.61 9.84
CA ALA A 151 8.13 -1.10 8.54
C ALA A 151 9.62 -0.68 8.53
N SER A 152 10.09 -0.04 9.60
CA SER A 152 11.50 0.32 9.76
C SER A 152 12.39 -0.91 9.92
N LEU A 153 12.01 -1.88 10.76
CA LEU A 153 12.77 -3.12 10.94
C LEU A 153 12.90 -3.88 9.61
N ARG A 154 11.81 -4.01 8.87
CA ARG A 154 11.80 -4.64 7.55
C ARG A 154 12.75 -3.93 6.57
N GLY A 155 12.72 -2.59 6.52
CA GLY A 155 13.65 -1.82 5.71
C GLY A 155 15.12 -2.12 6.05
N LYS A 156 15.46 -2.19 7.34
CA LYS A 156 16.82 -2.55 7.80
C LYS A 156 17.24 -3.96 7.37
N ILE A 157 16.35 -4.95 7.46
CA ILE A 157 16.63 -6.32 7.01
C ILE A 157 16.92 -6.33 5.51
N ILE A 158 16.08 -5.67 4.70
CA ILE A 158 16.30 -5.56 3.25
C ILE A 158 17.64 -4.87 2.97
N ARG A 159 17.99 -3.82 3.71
CA ARG A 159 19.28 -3.15 3.55
C ARG A 159 20.47 -4.06 3.84
N GLN A 160 20.37 -4.97 4.83
CA GLN A 160 21.42 -5.97 5.07
C GLN A 160 21.55 -6.95 3.91
N ILE A 161 20.43 -7.37 3.31
CA ILE A 161 20.46 -8.22 2.11
C ILE A 161 21.14 -7.51 0.95
N GLU A 162 20.83 -6.22 0.74
CA GLU A 162 21.49 -5.39 -0.29
C GLU A 162 23.00 -5.28 -0.05
N ILE A 163 23.45 -5.10 1.21
CA ILE A 163 24.88 -5.08 1.54
C ILE A 163 25.56 -6.40 1.15
N ILE A 164 24.93 -7.55 1.42
CA ILE A 164 25.47 -8.87 1.02
C ILE A 164 25.58 -8.96 -0.51
N MET A 165 24.58 -8.48 -1.25
CA MET A 165 24.58 -8.49 -2.71
C MET A 165 25.67 -7.57 -3.28
N ASP A 166 25.87 -6.39 -2.69
CA ASP A 166 26.91 -5.44 -3.04
C ASP A 166 28.31 -6.01 -2.77
N GLU A 167 28.55 -6.57 -1.58
CA GLU A 167 29.82 -7.18 -1.18
C GLU A 167 30.17 -8.40 -2.04
N ALA A 168 29.16 -9.19 -2.42
CA ALA A 168 29.31 -10.31 -3.33
C ALA A 168 29.34 -9.90 -4.80
N GLN A 169 29.34 -8.60 -5.15
CA GLN A 169 29.45 -8.12 -6.53
C GLN A 169 28.46 -8.79 -7.49
N TRP A 170 27.19 -8.90 -7.09
CA TRP A 170 26.15 -9.51 -7.91
C TRP A 170 25.88 -8.69 -9.18
N ASP A 171 25.48 -9.37 -10.25
CA ASP A 171 25.04 -8.70 -11.47
C ASP A 171 23.65 -8.05 -11.27
N GLU A 172 23.38 -6.99 -12.03
CA GLU A 172 22.15 -6.20 -11.90
C GLU A 172 20.88 -7.03 -12.12
N GLU A 173 20.91 -8.05 -13.00
CA GLU A 173 19.73 -8.88 -13.29
C GLU A 173 19.38 -9.76 -12.08
N SER A 174 20.38 -10.41 -11.48
CA SER A 174 20.21 -11.19 -10.25
C SER A 174 19.76 -10.30 -9.09
N CYS A 175 20.32 -9.10 -8.96
CA CYS A 175 19.90 -8.13 -7.95
C CYS A 175 18.44 -7.74 -8.10
N GLN A 176 18.01 -7.44 -9.32
CA GLN A 176 16.63 -7.04 -9.59
C GLN A 176 15.64 -8.18 -9.32
N LYS A 177 16.02 -9.45 -9.59
CA LYS A 177 15.19 -10.62 -9.25
C LYS A 177 14.94 -10.71 -7.75
N VAL A 178 16.00 -10.61 -6.93
CA VAL A 178 15.88 -10.64 -5.46
C VAL A 178 15.03 -9.47 -4.97
N ARG A 179 15.28 -8.23 -5.45
CA ARG A 179 14.45 -7.06 -5.10
C ARG A 179 12.97 -7.27 -5.38
N THR A 180 12.65 -7.88 -6.53
CA THR A 180 11.27 -8.19 -6.93
C THR A 180 10.60 -9.26 -6.05
N LEU A 181 11.38 -10.17 -5.46
CA LEU A 181 10.91 -11.15 -4.48
C LEU A 181 10.70 -10.51 -3.10
N LEU A 182 11.54 -9.55 -2.71
CA LEU A 182 11.45 -8.85 -1.43
C LEU A 182 10.39 -7.71 -1.41
N ASP A 183 9.86 -7.35 -2.58
CA ASP A 183 8.85 -6.31 -2.76
C ASP A 183 7.53 -6.70 -2.09
N PRO A 184 6.99 -5.86 -1.17
CA PRO A 184 5.78 -6.19 -0.43
C PRO A 184 4.50 -6.08 -1.27
N VAL A 185 4.57 -5.52 -2.48
CA VAL A 185 3.41 -5.27 -3.35
C VAL A 185 2.87 -6.57 -3.97
N ARG A 186 3.58 -7.70 -3.86
CA ARG A 186 3.07 -9.02 -4.30
C ARG A 186 1.80 -9.47 -3.56
N GLN A 187 1.52 -8.96 -2.36
CA GLN A 187 0.41 -9.43 -1.53
C GLN A 187 -0.86 -8.57 -1.72
N GLN A 188 -1.52 -8.77 -2.87
CA GLN A 188 -2.98 -8.62 -2.99
C GLN A 188 -3.66 -9.99 -2.87
N MET A 189 -3.29 -10.78 -1.88
CA MET A 189 -3.93 -12.06 -1.62
C MET A 189 -4.53 -12.09 -0.22
N ASP A 190 -5.59 -12.86 -0.07
CA ASP A 190 -6.34 -13.07 1.16
C ASP A 190 -5.39 -13.43 2.32
N GLU A 191 -5.66 -12.91 3.53
CA GLU A 191 -4.79 -13.08 4.72
C GLU A 191 -4.49 -14.56 5.02
N SER A 192 -5.35 -15.49 4.57
CA SER A 192 -5.17 -16.93 4.72
C SER A 192 -4.11 -17.57 3.81
N ILE A 193 -3.51 -16.83 2.86
CA ILE A 193 -2.53 -17.35 1.88
C ILE A 193 -1.12 -16.78 2.13
N GLU A 194 -0.95 -15.88 3.12
CA GLU A 194 0.30 -15.13 3.31
C GLU A 194 1.50 -16.00 3.72
N GLU A 195 1.29 -17.02 4.56
CA GLU A 195 2.38 -17.83 5.13
C GLU A 195 2.99 -18.81 4.11
N GLU A 196 2.15 -19.44 3.28
CA GLU A 196 2.59 -20.30 2.16
C GLU A 196 3.25 -19.50 1.04
N ALA A 197 2.79 -18.27 0.79
CA ALA A 197 3.38 -17.40 -0.23
C ALA A 197 4.80 -16.93 0.16
N TRP A 198 5.03 -16.61 1.44
CA TRP A 198 6.34 -16.17 1.91
C TRP A 198 7.36 -17.31 1.93
N THR A 199 6.96 -18.52 2.35
CA THR A 199 7.88 -19.67 2.36
C THR A 199 8.41 -20.00 0.96
N SER A 200 7.55 -19.96 -0.06
CA SER A 200 7.94 -20.12 -1.46
C SER A 200 8.89 -19.00 -1.93
N THR A 201 8.56 -17.74 -1.61
CA THR A 201 9.39 -16.57 -1.96
C THR A 201 10.78 -16.65 -1.33
N ALA A 202 10.85 -17.03 -0.04
CA ALA A 202 12.10 -17.20 0.68
C ALA A 202 12.94 -18.33 0.08
N GLN A 203 12.31 -19.44 -0.30
CA GLN A 203 12.99 -20.57 -0.92
C GLN A 203 13.58 -20.20 -2.29
N GLU A 204 12.85 -19.45 -3.12
CA GLU A 204 13.34 -18.95 -4.41
C GLU A 204 14.53 -18.01 -4.22
N ALA A 205 14.45 -17.07 -3.27
CA ALA A 205 15.56 -16.18 -2.95
C ALA A 205 16.79 -16.97 -2.49
N LEU A 206 16.63 -17.93 -1.57
CA LEU A 206 17.73 -18.77 -1.07
C LEU A 206 18.41 -19.55 -2.20
N GLN A 207 17.65 -20.12 -3.15
CA GLN A 207 18.23 -20.81 -4.30
C GLN A 207 19.09 -19.89 -5.18
N LEU A 208 18.70 -18.62 -5.34
CA LEU A 208 19.51 -17.63 -6.04
C LEU A 208 20.82 -17.39 -5.28
N PHE A 209 20.76 -17.19 -3.97
CA PHE A 209 21.94 -17.01 -3.12
C PHE A 209 22.88 -18.24 -3.16
N GLU A 210 22.35 -19.45 -3.03
CA GLU A 210 23.13 -20.70 -3.06
C GLU A 210 23.85 -20.89 -4.39
N ARG A 211 23.18 -20.64 -5.53
CA ARG A 211 23.80 -20.74 -6.86
C ARG A 211 24.95 -19.75 -7.02
N MET A 212 24.79 -18.53 -6.51
CA MET A 212 25.79 -17.48 -6.62
C MET A 212 27.00 -17.71 -5.71
N PHE A 213 26.80 -18.06 -4.44
CA PHE A 213 27.92 -18.38 -3.56
C PHE A 213 28.71 -19.60 -4.04
N SER A 214 28.02 -20.59 -4.62
CA SER A 214 28.66 -21.77 -5.20
C SER A 214 29.52 -21.43 -6.43
N SER A 215 29.04 -20.54 -7.30
CA SER A 215 29.79 -20.12 -8.50
C SER A 215 31.04 -19.31 -8.14
N GLN A 216 30.95 -18.42 -7.15
CA GLN A 216 32.11 -17.69 -6.63
C GLN A 216 33.16 -18.61 -6.00
N ALA A 217 32.74 -19.54 -5.15
CA ALA A 217 33.66 -20.49 -4.53
C ALA A 217 34.42 -21.33 -5.56
N GLN A 218 33.76 -21.71 -6.67
CA GLN A 218 34.41 -22.42 -7.79
C GLN A 218 35.38 -21.52 -8.57
N GLN A 219 35.05 -20.25 -8.79
CA GLN A 219 35.95 -19.29 -9.44
C GLN A 219 37.21 -19.00 -8.59
N LEU A 220 37.04 -18.81 -7.28
CA LEU A 220 38.15 -18.62 -6.33
C LEU A 220 39.09 -19.84 -6.27
N LYS A 221 38.54 -21.07 -6.29
CA LYS A 221 39.33 -22.30 -6.38
C LYS A 221 40.07 -22.45 -7.70
N LYS A 222 39.43 -22.12 -8.84
CA LYS A 222 40.09 -22.12 -10.16
C LYS A 222 41.25 -21.12 -10.20
N LYS A 223 41.04 -19.90 -9.67
CA LYS A 223 42.05 -18.82 -9.67
C LYS A 223 43.28 -19.18 -8.82
N LYS A 224 43.07 -19.81 -7.66
CA LYS A 224 44.16 -20.37 -6.83
C LYS A 224 44.91 -21.51 -7.52
N SER A 225 44.18 -22.46 -8.12
CA SER A 225 44.81 -23.58 -8.85
C SER A 225 45.58 -23.13 -10.10
N SER A 226 45.20 -22.04 -10.76
CA SER A 226 45.96 -21.47 -11.88
C SER A 226 47.18 -20.67 -11.43
N GLN A 227 47.12 -19.97 -10.29
CA GLN A 227 48.28 -19.29 -9.71
C GLN A 227 49.33 -20.27 -9.16
N GLU A 228 48.91 -21.34 -8.49
CA GLU A 228 49.82 -22.41 -8.02
C GLU A 228 50.51 -23.15 -9.18
N LYS A 229 49.86 -23.24 -10.36
CA LYS A 229 50.45 -23.82 -11.57
C LYS A 229 51.38 -22.87 -12.34
N GLU A 230 51.27 -21.56 -12.14
CA GLU A 230 52.20 -20.57 -12.71
C GLU A 230 53.46 -20.40 -11.84
N GLU A 231 53.41 -20.76 -10.55
CA GLU A 231 54.57 -20.73 -9.64
C GLU A 231 55.39 -22.04 -9.61
N GLU A 232 54.96 -23.10 -10.31
CA GLU A 232 55.67 -24.39 -10.37
C GLU A 232 56.45 -24.54 -11.70
N PHE A 233 57.79 -24.60 -11.59
CA PHE A 233 58.88 -24.65 -12.62
C PHE A 233 59.39 -23.28 -13.10
N VAL A 234 60.65 -22.89 -12.83
CA VAL A 234 61.89 -23.51 -13.35
C VAL A 234 63.01 -23.51 -12.30
N VAL A 235 63.61 -24.67 -12.03
CA VAL A 235 64.98 -24.77 -11.51
C VAL A 235 65.81 -25.49 -12.57
N ASP A 236 66.63 -24.73 -13.29
CA ASP A 236 67.65 -25.31 -14.16
C ASP A 236 68.76 -25.92 -13.29
N LEU A 237 68.94 -27.24 -13.44
CA LEU A 237 70.10 -27.96 -12.93
C LEU A 237 71.15 -27.99 -14.03
N GLU A 238 72.07 -27.02 -14.04
CA GLU A 238 73.31 -27.13 -14.81
C GLU A 238 74.51 -27.48 -13.93
N LYS A 239 75.04 -28.68 -14.21
CA LYS A 239 76.41 -29.23 -14.11
C LYS A 239 77.20 -29.11 -12.80
#